data_AF-A0A8H4B2X8-F1
#
_entry.id   AF-A0A8H4B2X8-F1
#
_cell.length_a   1.000
_cell.length_b   1.000
_cell.length_c   1.000
_cell.angle_alpha   90.00
_cell.angle_beta   90.00
_cell.angle_gamma   90.00
#
_symmetry.space_group_name_H-M   'P 1'
#
loop_
_entity.id
_entity.type
_entity.pdbx_description
1 polymer ?
#
loop_
_entity_poly.entity_id
_entity_poly.type
_entity_poly.pdbx_seq_one_letter_code
_entity_poly.pdbx_strand_id
1 'polypeptide(L)'
;MVNAQTWLDQNYPANSTCIRVEDKENYGKTINQIVNLDISNQNLEGPLQLSNSLSSLKKLNCSFNNITKIFWDSLPNLEDLDKSHNQLAGSNFALPNSPSIKTLNFSYNSISAYYFETPNLAYLDVTSNLLTILDLHSTANLVELKCSNNQISNLTLTQSPKLVLFDCLGVRFVSTSNITPTSTSSSSFSTSFPILPTTTIYTNNPTLLGSTIGLGIYSGISTLCWLILSFTFIYKHLSLKSVIPTPGDSSTSKI
;
A
#
# COMPACT_ATOMS: atom_id res chain seq x y z
N MET A 1 -8.49 14.79 -18.32
CA MET A 1 -8.80 13.51 -17.66
C MET A 1 -9.66 12.70 -18.62
N VAL A 2 -9.81 11.40 -18.40
CA VAL A 2 -10.65 10.51 -19.22
C VAL A 2 -11.53 9.69 -18.29
N ASN A 3 -12.81 9.48 -18.61
CA ASN A 3 -13.67 8.66 -17.77
C ASN A 3 -13.11 7.23 -17.61
N ALA A 4 -12.95 6.78 -16.37
CA ALA A 4 -12.27 5.53 -16.04
C ALA A 4 -12.93 4.30 -16.69
N GLN A 5 -14.26 4.22 -16.66
CA GLN A 5 -15.00 3.14 -17.31
C GLN A 5 -14.83 3.15 -18.83
N THR A 6 -15.04 4.31 -19.46
CA THR A 6 -14.95 4.46 -20.92
C THR A 6 -13.56 4.07 -21.42
N TRP A 7 -12.50 4.46 -20.68
CA TRP A 7 -11.13 4.06 -21.00
C TRP A 7 -10.90 2.56 -20.82
N LEU A 8 -11.42 1.95 -19.74
CA LEU A 8 -11.31 0.50 -19.52
C LEU A 8 -12.00 -0.28 -20.64
N ASP A 9 -13.25 0.06 -20.95
CA ASP A 9 -14.07 -0.63 -21.97
C ASP A 9 -13.46 -0.52 -23.38
N GLN A 10 -12.78 0.59 -23.68
CA GLN A 10 -12.05 0.77 -24.94
C GLN A 10 -10.78 -0.08 -25.01
N ASN A 11 -10.00 -0.16 -23.93
CA ASN A 11 -8.69 -0.83 -23.92
C ASN A 11 -8.77 -2.34 -23.66
N TYR A 12 -9.76 -2.77 -22.87
CA TYR A 12 -10.00 -4.14 -22.40
C TYR A 12 -11.46 -4.58 -22.64
N PRO A 13 -11.95 -4.51 -23.90
CA PRO A 13 -13.36 -4.75 -24.23
C PRO A 13 -13.84 -6.15 -23.82
N ALA A 14 -14.94 -6.22 -23.06
CA ALA A 14 -15.44 -7.47 -22.48
C ALA A 14 -15.79 -8.57 -23.51
N ASN A 15 -16.19 -8.18 -24.73
CA ASN A 15 -16.60 -9.08 -25.81
C ASN A 15 -15.53 -9.23 -26.92
N SER A 16 -14.27 -8.86 -26.65
CA SER A 16 -13.17 -8.96 -27.62
C SER A 16 -11.83 -9.18 -26.89
N THR A 17 -10.72 -9.00 -27.58
CA THR A 17 -9.37 -9.00 -27.01
C THR A 17 -8.94 -7.60 -26.60
N CYS A 18 -8.05 -7.49 -25.61
CA CYS A 18 -7.38 -6.24 -25.25
C CYS A 18 -6.60 -5.67 -26.44
N ILE A 19 -6.76 -4.36 -26.68
CA ILE A 19 -6.15 -3.64 -27.81
C ILE A 19 -5.08 -2.62 -27.40
N ARG A 20 -4.80 -2.49 -26.09
CA ARG A 20 -3.83 -1.53 -25.54
C ARG A 20 -2.39 -1.97 -25.85
N VAL A 21 -1.75 -1.35 -26.83
CA VAL A 21 -0.44 -1.76 -27.36
C VAL A 21 0.71 -1.59 -26.35
N GLU A 22 0.52 -0.75 -25.32
CA GLU A 22 1.45 -0.57 -24.21
C GLU A 22 1.43 -1.76 -23.24
N ASP A 23 0.27 -2.39 -23.04
CA ASP A 23 0.09 -3.56 -22.17
C ASP A 23 0.46 -4.85 -22.93
N LYS A 24 1.77 -5.05 -23.10
CA LYS A 24 2.33 -6.25 -23.74
C LYS A 24 2.05 -7.54 -22.99
N GLU A 25 1.59 -7.50 -21.74
CA GLU A 25 1.18 -8.72 -21.04
C GLU A 25 -0.21 -9.16 -21.50
N ASN A 26 -1.14 -8.22 -21.69
CA ASN A 26 -2.54 -8.53 -21.98
C ASN A 26 -2.98 -8.29 -23.43
N TYR A 27 -2.22 -7.60 -24.26
CA TYR A 27 -2.53 -7.37 -25.68
C TYR A 27 -2.89 -8.68 -26.40
N GLY A 28 -4.04 -8.72 -27.05
CA GLY A 28 -4.54 -9.93 -27.73
C GLY A 28 -5.18 -10.99 -26.83
N LYS A 29 -5.17 -10.84 -25.49
CA LYS A 29 -5.93 -11.69 -24.56
C LYS A 29 -7.39 -11.24 -24.45
N THR A 30 -8.31 -12.16 -24.17
CA THR A 30 -9.68 -11.84 -23.72
C THR A 30 -9.70 -11.46 -22.24
N ILE A 31 -10.71 -10.70 -21.80
CA ILE A 31 -10.78 -10.14 -20.43
C ILE A 31 -10.64 -11.19 -19.31
N ASN A 32 -11.11 -12.42 -19.54
CA ASN A 32 -11.03 -13.55 -18.60
C ASN A 32 -9.65 -14.25 -18.55
N GLN A 33 -8.71 -13.88 -19.42
CA GLN A 33 -7.32 -14.34 -19.41
C GLN A 33 -6.37 -13.34 -18.75
N ILE A 34 -6.87 -12.16 -18.33
CA ILE A 34 -6.08 -11.14 -17.64
C ILE A 34 -5.80 -11.62 -16.21
N VAL A 35 -4.52 -11.68 -15.85
CA VAL A 35 -4.05 -12.11 -14.52
C VAL A 35 -3.50 -10.92 -13.73
N ASN A 36 -2.76 -10.04 -14.39
CA ASN A 36 -2.30 -8.76 -13.85
C ASN A 36 -2.90 -7.64 -14.70
N LEU A 37 -3.59 -6.68 -14.08
CA LEU A 37 -4.16 -5.51 -14.76
C LEU A 37 -3.53 -4.24 -14.17
N ASP A 38 -2.75 -3.52 -14.99
CA ASP A 38 -2.17 -2.23 -14.60
C ASP A 38 -2.77 -1.09 -15.44
N ILE A 39 -3.63 -0.30 -14.80
CA ILE A 39 -4.27 0.90 -15.33
C ILE A 39 -3.82 2.15 -14.57
N SER A 40 -2.65 2.09 -13.92
CA SER A 40 -2.09 3.20 -13.14
C SER A 40 -1.58 4.35 -14.02
N ASN A 41 -1.58 5.57 -13.47
CA ASN A 41 -1.05 6.77 -14.13
C ASN A 41 -1.64 7.01 -15.55
N GLN A 42 -2.94 6.72 -15.75
CA GLN A 42 -3.65 6.93 -17.02
C GLN A 42 -4.54 8.20 -17.01
N ASN A 43 -4.46 9.01 -15.94
CA ASN A 43 -5.25 10.23 -15.74
C ASN A 43 -6.78 10.00 -15.81
N LEU A 44 -7.22 8.85 -15.29
CA LEU A 44 -8.61 8.39 -15.29
C LEU A 44 -9.43 9.10 -14.21
N GLU A 45 -10.70 9.41 -14.48
CA GLU A 45 -11.60 10.08 -13.53
C GLU A 45 -12.97 9.41 -13.38
N GLY A 46 -13.64 9.69 -12.26
CA GLY A 46 -15.00 9.21 -11.99
C GLY A 46 -15.06 7.78 -11.46
N PRO A 47 -16.20 7.08 -11.61
CA PRO A 47 -16.36 5.71 -11.13
C PRO A 47 -15.76 4.68 -12.09
N LEU A 48 -15.32 3.55 -11.52
CA LEU A 48 -14.84 2.38 -12.24
C LEU A 48 -15.59 1.12 -11.78
N GLN A 49 -16.27 0.43 -12.68
CA GLN A 49 -16.88 -0.88 -12.49
C GLN A 49 -16.01 -1.94 -13.15
N LEU A 50 -15.44 -2.83 -12.34
CA LEU A 50 -14.75 -4.01 -12.84
C LEU A 50 -15.79 -5.08 -13.19
N SER A 51 -15.60 -5.76 -14.31
CA SER A 51 -16.47 -6.87 -14.73
C SER A 51 -16.13 -8.15 -13.98
N ASN A 52 -17.14 -8.91 -13.57
CA ASN A 52 -16.99 -10.27 -13.03
C ASN A 52 -16.35 -11.25 -14.05
N SER A 53 -16.25 -10.86 -15.33
CA SER A 53 -15.47 -11.57 -16.34
C SER A 53 -13.95 -11.55 -16.08
N LEU A 54 -13.44 -10.69 -15.19
CA LEU A 54 -12.05 -10.67 -14.72
C LEU A 54 -11.73 -11.84 -13.74
N SER A 55 -12.25 -13.03 -14.02
CA SER A 55 -12.22 -14.17 -13.08
C SER A 55 -10.83 -14.73 -12.81
N SER A 56 -9.88 -14.52 -13.71
CA SER A 56 -8.45 -14.91 -13.55
C SER A 56 -7.59 -13.85 -12.84
N LEU A 57 -8.16 -12.68 -12.50
CA LEU A 57 -7.41 -11.53 -12.02
C LEU A 57 -6.82 -11.79 -10.63
N LYS A 58 -5.49 -11.73 -10.54
CA LYS A 58 -4.69 -11.87 -9.31
C LYS A 58 -4.11 -10.55 -8.82
N LYS A 59 -3.83 -9.61 -9.74
CA LYS A 59 -3.28 -8.29 -9.40
C LYS A 59 -4.03 -7.18 -10.09
N LEU A 60 -4.41 -6.14 -9.35
CA LEU A 60 -4.93 -4.89 -9.89
C LEU A 60 -4.10 -3.71 -9.37
N ASN A 61 -3.50 -2.97 -10.28
CA ASN A 61 -2.95 -1.65 -10.02
C ASN A 61 -3.77 -0.60 -10.78
N CYS A 62 -4.41 0.30 -10.04
CA CYS A 62 -5.14 1.45 -10.59
C CYS A 62 -4.73 2.78 -9.93
N SER A 63 -3.55 2.78 -9.31
CA SER A 63 -2.98 3.92 -8.59
C SER A 63 -2.67 5.14 -9.49
N PHE A 64 -2.43 6.30 -8.87
CA PHE A 64 -2.09 7.55 -9.56
C PHE A 64 -3.13 7.95 -10.62
N ASN A 65 -4.39 7.99 -10.22
CA ASN A 65 -5.51 8.43 -11.06
C ASN A 65 -6.42 9.38 -10.24
N ASN A 66 -7.55 9.77 -10.82
CA ASN A 66 -8.59 10.59 -10.20
C ASN A 66 -9.91 9.79 -10.02
N ILE A 67 -9.80 8.48 -9.79
CA ILE A 67 -10.95 7.59 -9.64
C ILE A 67 -11.64 7.89 -8.32
N THR A 68 -12.95 8.12 -8.35
CA THR A 68 -13.75 8.54 -7.19
C THR A 68 -14.43 7.38 -6.47
N LYS A 69 -14.72 6.29 -7.20
CA LYS A 69 -15.27 5.03 -6.67
C LYS A 69 -14.80 3.84 -7.52
N ILE A 70 -14.59 2.67 -6.90
CA ILE A 70 -14.34 1.42 -7.61
C ILE A 70 -15.33 0.37 -7.10
N PHE A 71 -15.91 -0.40 -8.01
CA PHE A 71 -16.93 -1.41 -7.76
C PHE A 71 -16.60 -2.73 -8.46
N TRP A 72 -17.00 -3.84 -7.84
CA TRP A 72 -17.01 -5.21 -8.37
C TRP A 72 -17.93 -6.05 -7.48
N ASP A 73 -18.47 -7.17 -7.97
CA ASP A 73 -19.29 -8.05 -7.14
C ASP A 73 -18.43 -9.15 -6.49
N SER A 74 -17.49 -9.70 -7.25
CA SER A 74 -16.70 -10.87 -6.82
C SER A 74 -15.38 -10.97 -7.58
N LEU A 75 -14.26 -10.84 -6.86
CA LEU A 75 -12.90 -11.04 -7.39
C LEU A 75 -12.14 -12.06 -6.52
N PRO A 76 -12.56 -13.34 -6.54
CA PRO A 76 -12.14 -14.32 -5.54
C PRO A 76 -10.65 -14.70 -5.63
N ASN A 77 -10.03 -14.46 -6.78
CA ASN A 77 -8.62 -14.74 -7.06
C ASN A 77 -7.69 -13.54 -6.83
N LEU A 78 -8.21 -12.36 -6.47
CA LEU A 78 -7.41 -11.14 -6.32
C LEU A 78 -6.53 -11.24 -5.06
N GLU A 79 -5.22 -11.20 -5.25
CA GLU A 79 -4.20 -11.34 -4.20
C GLU A 79 -3.54 -9.99 -3.86
N ASP A 80 -3.48 -9.08 -4.83
CA ASP A 80 -2.72 -7.83 -4.79
C ASP A 80 -3.58 -6.69 -5.34
N LEU A 81 -3.85 -5.66 -4.53
CA LEU A 81 -4.68 -4.52 -4.90
C LEU A 81 -4.02 -3.19 -4.50
N ASP A 82 -3.57 -2.44 -5.51
CA ASP A 82 -3.18 -1.05 -5.35
C ASP A 82 -4.19 -0.11 -6.01
N LYS A 83 -4.78 0.76 -5.19
CA LYS A 83 -5.67 1.86 -5.57
C LYS A 83 -5.30 3.15 -4.83
N SER A 84 -4.01 3.30 -4.49
CA SER A 84 -3.45 4.50 -3.88
C SER A 84 -3.48 5.71 -4.81
N HIS A 85 -3.24 6.91 -4.29
CA HIS A 85 -3.19 8.16 -5.06
C HIS A 85 -4.40 8.31 -6.00
N ASN A 86 -5.58 8.37 -5.38
CA ASN A 86 -6.87 8.48 -6.06
C ASN A 86 -7.82 9.42 -5.29
N GLN A 87 -9.06 9.57 -5.76
CA GLN A 87 -10.09 10.40 -5.14
C GLN A 87 -11.17 9.56 -4.42
N LEU A 88 -10.82 8.37 -3.93
CA LEU A 88 -11.75 7.49 -3.24
C LEU A 88 -12.15 8.12 -1.90
N ALA A 89 -13.45 8.24 -1.65
CA ALA A 89 -13.99 8.87 -0.45
C ALA A 89 -15.19 8.12 0.13
N GLY A 90 -15.33 8.13 1.45
CA GLY A 90 -16.48 7.57 2.17
C GLY A 90 -16.11 6.72 3.39
N SER A 91 -17.16 6.28 4.10
CA SER A 91 -17.09 5.51 5.35
C SER A 91 -17.50 4.03 5.21
N ASN A 92 -18.11 3.65 4.09
CA ASN A 92 -18.49 2.26 3.78
C ASN A 92 -17.60 1.70 2.65
N PHE A 93 -16.28 1.77 2.86
CA PHE A 93 -15.33 1.06 2.03
C PHE A 93 -15.36 -0.42 2.42
N ALA A 94 -15.49 -1.29 1.43
CA ALA A 94 -15.43 -2.75 1.57
C ALA A 94 -14.68 -3.33 0.36
N LEU A 95 -14.35 -4.63 0.40
CA LEU A 95 -13.78 -5.37 -0.73
C LEU A 95 -14.68 -6.56 -1.06
N PRO A 96 -15.72 -6.39 -1.90
CA PRO A 96 -16.70 -7.44 -2.19
C PRO A 96 -16.05 -8.77 -2.60
N ASN A 97 -16.40 -9.84 -1.87
CA ASN A 97 -15.93 -11.21 -2.06
C ASN A 97 -14.50 -11.34 -2.62
N SER A 98 -13.53 -10.81 -1.88
CA SER A 98 -12.10 -10.80 -2.25
C SER A 98 -11.22 -11.52 -1.20
N PRO A 99 -11.53 -12.78 -0.81
CA PRO A 99 -10.88 -13.46 0.32
C PRO A 99 -9.39 -13.77 0.12
N SER A 100 -8.89 -13.74 -1.12
CA SER A 100 -7.50 -14.06 -1.46
C SER A 100 -6.52 -12.90 -1.25
N ILE A 101 -6.99 -11.70 -0.90
CA ILE A 101 -6.17 -10.49 -0.72
C ILE A 101 -5.07 -10.71 0.32
N LYS A 102 -3.82 -10.45 -0.07
CA LYS A 102 -2.59 -10.51 0.72
C LYS A 102 -1.93 -9.14 0.84
N THR A 103 -2.01 -8.33 -0.21
CA THR A 103 -1.49 -6.97 -0.27
C THR A 103 -2.62 -6.00 -0.60
N LEU A 104 -2.75 -4.94 0.20
CA LEU A 104 -3.78 -3.91 0.01
C LEU A 104 -3.18 -2.52 0.25
N ASN A 105 -3.12 -1.71 -0.81
CA ASN A 105 -2.73 -0.30 -0.75
C ASN A 105 -3.90 0.59 -1.20
N PHE A 106 -4.33 1.49 -0.32
CA PHE A 106 -5.24 2.59 -0.65
C PHE A 106 -4.81 3.92 -0.02
N SER A 107 -3.50 4.07 0.24
CA SER A 107 -2.90 5.31 0.69
C SER A 107 -3.21 6.51 -0.24
N TYR A 108 -3.11 7.74 0.27
CA TYR A 108 -3.39 8.97 -0.48
C TYR A 108 -4.77 8.98 -1.14
N ASN A 109 -5.79 8.87 -0.29
CA ASN A 109 -7.23 8.93 -0.62
C ASN A 109 -7.98 9.71 0.49
N SER A 110 -9.32 9.74 0.44
CA SER A 110 -10.18 10.45 1.41
C SER A 110 -11.13 9.51 2.17
N ILE A 111 -10.68 8.30 2.49
CA ILE A 111 -11.49 7.25 3.15
C ILE A 111 -11.51 7.50 4.67
N SER A 112 -12.68 7.42 5.30
CA SER A 112 -12.88 7.81 6.71
C SER A 112 -13.16 6.67 7.69
N ALA A 113 -13.53 5.49 7.17
CA ALA A 113 -13.58 4.23 7.91
C ALA A 113 -13.41 3.03 6.95
N TYR A 114 -12.87 1.92 7.45
CA TYR A 114 -12.75 0.65 6.74
C TYR A 114 -12.91 -0.53 7.72
N TYR A 115 -13.66 -1.55 7.31
CA TYR A 115 -13.87 -2.81 8.04
C TYR A 115 -13.32 -3.98 7.22
N PHE A 116 -12.60 -4.89 7.88
CA PHE A 116 -11.78 -5.90 7.21
C PHE A 116 -12.47 -7.26 7.14
N GLU A 117 -12.66 -7.77 5.92
CA GLU A 117 -13.08 -9.15 5.64
C GLU A 117 -11.98 -9.89 4.83
N THR A 118 -10.71 -9.59 5.12
CA THR A 118 -9.53 -10.07 4.39
C THR A 118 -8.61 -10.92 5.28
N PRO A 119 -8.99 -12.17 5.62
CA PRO A 119 -8.27 -13.01 6.58
C PRO A 119 -6.84 -13.40 6.16
N ASN A 120 -6.51 -13.27 4.87
CA ASN A 120 -5.19 -13.57 4.30
C ASN A 120 -4.27 -12.34 4.17
N LEU A 121 -4.72 -11.16 4.62
CA LEU A 121 -3.99 -9.90 4.50
C LEU A 121 -2.66 -9.96 5.29
N ALA A 122 -1.56 -9.68 4.58
CA ALA A 122 -0.19 -9.68 5.11
C ALA A 122 0.45 -8.28 5.07
N TYR A 123 0.10 -7.45 4.08
CA TYR A 123 0.62 -6.09 3.89
C TYR A 123 -0.52 -5.09 3.67
N LEU A 124 -0.53 -4.03 4.49
CA LEU A 124 -1.59 -3.02 4.48
C LEU A 124 -1.01 -1.60 4.50
N ASP A 125 -1.38 -0.80 3.51
CA ASP A 125 -1.04 0.64 3.47
C ASP A 125 -2.31 1.49 3.31
N VAL A 126 -2.57 2.28 4.36
CA VAL A 126 -3.69 3.24 4.48
C VAL A 126 -3.20 4.67 4.68
N THR A 127 -1.90 4.92 4.48
CA THR A 127 -1.22 6.19 4.75
C THR A 127 -1.90 7.39 4.10
N SER A 128 -1.98 8.53 4.79
CA SER A 128 -2.59 9.77 4.27
C SER A 128 -4.04 9.55 3.80
N ASN A 129 -4.91 9.19 4.75
CA ASN A 129 -6.36 9.08 4.58
C ASN A 129 -7.07 9.85 5.73
N LEU A 130 -8.39 9.77 5.80
CA LEU A 130 -9.21 10.42 6.82
C LEU A 130 -9.71 9.42 7.88
N LEU A 131 -9.08 8.25 8.02
CA LEU A 131 -9.56 7.19 8.89
C LEU A 131 -9.64 7.67 10.33
N THR A 132 -10.79 7.49 10.96
CA THR A 132 -11.01 7.76 12.40
C THR A 132 -11.00 6.47 13.24
N ILE A 133 -11.36 5.36 12.59
CA ILE A 133 -11.38 3.99 13.11
C ILE A 133 -10.60 3.12 12.11
N LEU A 134 -9.74 2.25 12.65
CA LEU A 134 -9.05 1.20 11.90
C LEU A 134 -9.17 -0.10 12.71
N ASP A 135 -10.17 -0.91 12.36
CA ASP A 135 -10.49 -2.16 13.07
C ASP A 135 -9.78 -3.35 12.43
N LEU A 136 -8.85 -3.96 13.17
CA LEU A 136 -7.96 -5.01 12.69
C LEU A 136 -8.44 -6.44 13.02
N HIS A 137 -9.69 -6.63 13.45
CA HIS A 137 -10.18 -7.93 13.97
C HIS A 137 -9.95 -9.15 13.05
N SER A 138 -10.02 -8.98 11.72
CA SER A 138 -9.81 -10.07 10.74
C SER A 138 -8.37 -10.17 10.22
N THR A 139 -7.39 -9.52 10.84
CA THR A 139 -6.03 -9.36 10.27
C THR A 139 -4.96 -10.25 10.92
N ALA A 140 -5.33 -11.47 11.32
CA ALA A 140 -4.45 -12.41 12.03
C ALA A 140 -3.18 -12.85 11.27
N ASN A 141 -3.09 -12.55 9.97
CA ASN A 141 -1.93 -12.80 9.11
C ASN A 141 -1.06 -11.56 8.83
N LEU A 142 -1.43 -10.38 9.33
CA LEU A 142 -0.79 -9.10 9.01
C LEU A 142 0.65 -9.03 9.55
N VAL A 143 1.59 -8.66 8.68
CA VAL A 143 3.03 -8.55 8.95
C VAL A 143 3.51 -7.10 8.91
N GLU A 144 2.92 -6.28 8.03
CA GLU A 144 3.24 -4.85 7.87
C GLU A 144 1.99 -3.97 7.82
N LEU A 145 1.97 -2.90 8.62
CA LEU A 145 0.90 -1.90 8.71
C LEU A 145 1.43 -0.47 8.53
N LYS A 146 1.03 0.24 7.49
CA LYS A 146 1.26 1.69 7.36
C LYS A 146 -0.06 2.42 7.54
N CYS A 147 -0.17 3.18 8.62
CA CYS A 147 -1.37 3.92 9.03
C CYS A 147 -1.12 5.41 9.31
N SER A 148 0.06 5.93 8.99
CA SER A 148 0.47 7.31 9.24
C SER A 148 -0.40 8.34 8.49
N ASN A 149 -0.40 9.58 8.99
CA ASN A 149 -1.23 10.69 8.49
C ASN A 149 -2.74 10.35 8.40
N ASN A 150 -3.29 9.73 9.45
CA ASN A 150 -4.72 9.47 9.61
C ASN A 150 -5.25 10.12 10.91
N GLN A 151 -6.58 10.21 11.03
CA GLN A 151 -7.28 10.77 12.20
C GLN A 151 -7.64 9.70 13.27
N ILE A 152 -6.95 8.55 13.23
CA ILE A 152 -7.21 7.43 14.13
C ILE A 152 -6.94 7.89 15.58
N SER A 153 -7.86 7.53 16.47
CA SER A 153 -7.83 7.85 17.91
C SER A 153 -7.63 6.61 18.79
N ASN A 154 -8.12 5.46 18.33
CA ASN A 154 -8.04 4.17 19.00
C ASN A 154 -7.53 3.14 17.98
N LEU A 155 -6.38 2.53 18.25
CA LEU A 155 -5.78 1.50 17.41
C LEU A 155 -5.29 0.35 18.29
N THR A 156 -5.83 -0.84 18.06
CA THR A 156 -5.54 -2.06 18.83
C THR A 156 -4.89 -3.12 17.94
N LEU A 157 -3.57 -3.33 18.10
CA LEU A 157 -2.81 -4.30 17.30
C LEU A 157 -2.89 -5.74 17.85
N THR A 158 -3.69 -5.98 18.90
CA THR A 158 -3.83 -7.29 19.56
C THR A 158 -4.41 -8.39 18.66
N GLN A 159 -5.06 -8.02 17.55
CA GLN A 159 -5.65 -8.92 16.57
C GLN A 159 -4.69 -9.26 15.40
N SER A 160 -3.48 -8.69 15.41
CA SER A 160 -2.46 -8.85 14.39
C SER A 160 -1.18 -9.50 14.98
N PRO A 161 -1.22 -10.72 15.54
CA PRO A 161 -0.12 -11.32 16.30
C PRO A 161 1.13 -11.66 15.48
N LYS A 162 1.12 -11.46 14.15
CA LYS A 162 2.26 -11.62 13.25
C LYS A 162 2.89 -10.28 12.82
N LEU A 163 2.41 -9.16 13.34
CA LEU A 163 2.83 -7.83 12.93
C LEU A 163 4.27 -7.55 13.40
N VAL A 164 5.18 -7.36 12.44
CA VAL A 164 6.60 -7.07 12.70
C VAL A 164 6.92 -5.60 12.44
N LEU A 165 6.27 -4.99 11.45
CA LEU A 165 6.55 -3.64 10.99
C LEU A 165 5.29 -2.76 11.07
N PHE A 166 5.41 -1.56 11.62
CA PHE A 166 4.35 -0.57 11.51
C PHE A 166 4.88 0.87 11.47
N ASP A 167 4.20 1.73 10.70
CA ASP A 167 4.31 3.19 10.76
C ASP A 167 2.92 3.77 11.01
N CYS A 168 2.78 4.56 12.07
CA CYS A 168 1.56 5.30 12.38
C CYS A 168 1.90 6.73 12.86
N LEU A 169 2.91 7.36 12.25
CA LEU A 169 3.24 8.77 12.49
C LEU A 169 2.02 9.69 12.27
N GLY A 170 1.81 10.64 13.19
CA GLY A 170 0.67 11.58 13.16
C GLY A 170 -0.62 11.05 13.81
N VAL A 171 -0.79 9.73 13.97
CA VAL A 171 -1.94 9.12 14.67
C VAL A 171 -1.95 9.50 16.16
N ARG A 172 -3.14 9.56 16.76
CA ARG A 172 -3.34 9.76 18.20
C ARG A 172 -3.69 8.42 18.84
N PHE A 173 -3.01 8.07 19.93
CA PHE A 173 -3.21 6.82 20.66
C PHE A 173 -3.88 7.07 22.01
N VAL A 174 -4.81 6.19 22.39
CA VAL A 174 -5.47 6.18 23.71
C VAL A 174 -5.05 4.98 24.57
N SER A 175 -4.60 3.87 23.96
CA SER A 175 -4.13 2.67 24.67
C SER A 175 -3.19 1.82 23.80
N THR A 176 -2.19 1.20 24.42
CA THR A 176 -1.28 0.22 23.81
C THR A 176 -0.96 -0.88 24.83
N SER A 177 -1.29 -2.14 24.54
CA SER A 177 -1.10 -3.26 25.47
C SER A 177 -0.02 -4.26 25.07
N ASN A 178 -0.02 -4.75 23.83
CA ASN A 178 0.79 -5.89 23.40
C ASN A 178 1.65 -5.59 22.15
N ILE A 179 2.69 -4.77 22.29
CA ILE A 179 3.72 -4.59 21.24
C ILE A 179 5.10 -4.69 21.90
N THR A 180 5.81 -5.80 21.69
CA THR A 180 7.22 -5.95 22.05
C THR A 180 8.09 -5.67 20.82
N PRO A 181 8.97 -4.64 20.84
CA PRO A 181 9.79 -4.31 19.68
C PRO A 181 10.83 -5.40 19.43
N THR A 182 10.79 -6.00 18.24
CA THR A 182 11.88 -6.85 17.74
C THR A 182 13.03 -5.97 17.23
N SER A 183 14.26 -6.43 17.42
CA SER A 183 15.42 -5.54 17.46
C SER A 183 16.12 -5.32 16.10
N THR A 184 16.92 -4.25 16.05
CA THR A 184 17.99 -3.95 15.08
C THR A 184 17.62 -3.39 13.69
N SER A 185 17.67 -2.07 13.56
CA SER A 185 18.78 -1.40 12.85
C SER A 185 18.94 0.04 13.37
N SER A 186 20.17 0.56 13.43
CA SER A 186 20.51 1.74 14.23
C SER A 186 20.82 2.99 13.41
N SER A 187 20.17 4.11 13.75
CA SER A 187 20.69 5.45 13.51
C SER A 187 20.34 6.32 14.72
N SER A 188 21.34 6.95 15.33
CA SER A 188 21.27 7.46 16.70
C SER A 188 21.07 8.98 16.77
N PHE A 189 20.21 9.43 17.68
CA PHE A 189 20.35 10.73 18.34
C PHE A 189 20.16 10.57 19.85
N SER A 190 20.88 11.37 20.63
CA SER A 190 20.93 11.29 22.10
C SER A 190 20.97 12.69 22.71
N THR A 191 20.26 12.86 23.81
CA THR A 191 20.54 13.88 24.84
C THR A 191 20.68 13.13 26.16
N SER A 192 21.71 13.46 26.95
CA SER A 192 22.30 12.49 27.88
C SER A 192 22.39 12.99 29.33
N PHE A 193 21.66 12.33 30.23
CA PHE A 193 22.07 12.05 31.61
C PHE A 193 21.54 10.64 32.02
N PRO A 194 22.14 9.95 33.02
CA PRO A 194 21.93 8.51 33.31
C PRO A 194 20.70 8.24 34.23
N ILE A 195 20.19 7.03 34.50
CA ILE A 195 20.27 5.63 33.96
C ILE A 195 19.16 4.83 34.74
N LEU A 196 18.53 3.72 34.35
CA LEU A 196 18.47 2.77 33.21
C LEU A 196 17.14 1.96 33.39
N PRO A 197 16.47 1.37 32.37
CA PRO A 197 16.76 1.35 30.93
C PRO A 197 15.89 2.30 30.10
N THR A 198 16.45 2.82 29.02
CA THR A 198 15.78 3.74 28.09
C THR A 198 15.37 3.05 26.78
N THR A 199 14.16 3.29 26.31
CA THR A 199 13.79 3.17 24.88
C THR A 199 12.87 4.33 24.50
N THR A 200 13.36 5.19 23.60
CA THR A 200 12.68 6.44 23.21
C THR A 200 11.53 6.16 22.24
N ILE A 201 10.36 6.74 22.52
CA ILE A 201 9.20 6.70 21.62
C ILE A 201 9.36 7.80 20.56
N TYR A 202 9.35 7.44 19.27
CA TYR A 202 9.37 8.41 18.16
C TYR A 202 7.96 8.99 17.84
N THR A 203 7.34 9.63 18.82
CA THR A 203 6.10 10.40 18.62
C THR A 203 6.39 11.88 18.35
N ASN A 204 6.56 12.24 17.08
CA ASN A 204 6.65 13.64 16.64
C ASN A 204 5.26 14.33 16.64
N ASN A 205 4.55 14.33 17.77
CA ASN A 205 3.18 14.83 17.89
C ASN A 205 3.09 15.88 19.03
N PRO A 206 3.34 17.18 18.75
CA PRO A 206 3.51 18.21 19.77
C PRO A 206 2.17 18.80 20.26
N THR A 207 1.43 18.09 21.12
CA THR A 207 0.45 18.71 22.02
C THR A 207 0.35 17.98 23.37
N LEU A 208 0.94 18.58 24.42
CA LEU A 208 0.45 18.46 25.79
C LEU A 208 0.10 19.87 26.27
N LEU A 209 -1.01 20.04 27.01
CA LEU A 209 -1.37 21.33 27.60
C LEU A 209 -0.43 21.65 28.78
N GLY A 210 0.28 22.79 28.74
CA GLY A 210 1.00 23.29 29.92
C GLY A 210 2.17 24.23 29.63
N SER A 211 1.92 25.54 29.67
CA SER A 211 2.87 26.63 29.95
C SER A 211 4.12 26.87 29.07
N THR A 212 4.29 28.16 28.71
CA THR A 212 5.55 28.91 28.48
C THR A 212 6.46 28.61 27.27
N ILE A 213 6.21 29.41 26.22
CA ILE A 213 7.16 30.16 25.34
C ILE A 213 8.50 29.50 24.91
N GLY A 214 8.65 29.33 23.59
CA GLY A 214 9.95 29.13 22.94
C GLY A 214 9.85 29.31 21.41
N LEU A 215 10.49 30.35 20.85
CA LEU A 215 10.58 30.57 19.41
C LEU A 215 11.78 29.79 18.83
N GLY A 216 11.61 29.13 17.69
CA GLY A 216 12.69 28.34 17.07
C GLY A 216 12.36 27.85 15.66
N ILE A 217 12.68 28.66 14.64
CA ILE A 217 12.56 28.29 13.22
C ILE A 217 13.72 27.35 12.86
N TYR A 218 13.47 26.28 12.08
CA TYR A 218 14.45 25.81 11.09
C TYR A 218 13.80 24.94 9.99
N SER A 219 13.90 25.40 8.75
CA SER A 219 13.63 24.63 7.54
C SER A 219 14.96 24.26 6.85
N GLY A 220 15.00 23.14 6.11
CA GLY A 220 16.10 22.88 5.16
C GLY A 220 16.63 21.45 5.02
N ILE A 221 16.42 20.55 5.99
CA ILE A 221 17.14 19.25 6.03
C ILE A 221 16.30 18.05 5.54
N SER A 222 14.96 18.13 5.58
CA SER A 222 14.07 16.98 5.32
C SER A 222 14.07 16.45 3.88
N THR A 223 14.42 17.27 2.89
CA THR A 223 14.34 16.91 1.47
C THR A 223 15.44 15.94 1.01
N LEU A 224 16.60 15.91 1.67
CA LEU A 224 17.73 15.07 1.23
C LEU A 224 17.57 13.60 1.64
N CYS A 225 16.97 13.33 2.81
CA CYS A 225 16.72 11.95 3.28
C CYS A 225 15.71 11.18 2.41
N TRP A 226 14.75 11.88 1.80
CA TRP A 226 13.72 11.27 0.93
C TRP A 226 14.28 10.70 -0.39
N LEU A 227 15.35 11.31 -0.93
CA LEU A 227 16.03 10.79 -2.12
C LEU A 227 16.81 9.50 -1.84
N ILE A 228 17.38 9.35 -0.64
CA ILE A 228 18.18 8.16 -0.29
C ILE A 228 17.27 6.92 -0.14
N LEU A 229 16.12 7.07 0.53
CA LEU A 229 15.19 5.97 0.78
C LEU A 229 14.51 5.45 -0.49
N SER A 230 14.09 6.35 -1.38
CA SER A 230 13.50 5.99 -2.68
C SER A 230 14.47 5.21 -3.57
N PHE A 231 15.74 5.62 -3.62
CA PHE A 231 16.78 4.86 -4.34
C PHE A 231 16.99 3.45 -3.77
N THR A 232 16.99 3.23 -2.45
CA THR A 232 17.09 1.87 -1.89
C THR A 232 15.93 0.96 -2.26
N PHE A 233 14.70 1.49 -2.35
CA PHE A 233 13.53 0.71 -2.78
C PHE A 233 13.65 0.27 -4.25
N ILE A 234 14.01 1.21 -5.13
CA ILE A 234 14.24 0.96 -6.56
C ILE A 234 15.39 -0.03 -6.76
N TYR A 235 16.51 0.13 -6.06
CA TYR A 235 17.69 -0.72 -6.21
C TYR A 235 17.43 -2.17 -5.76
N LYS A 236 16.69 -2.36 -4.66
CA LYS A 236 16.28 -3.70 -4.20
C LYS A 236 15.35 -4.39 -5.20
N HIS A 237 14.49 -3.63 -5.89
CA HIS A 237 13.62 -4.15 -6.95
C HIS A 237 14.36 -4.44 -8.27
N LEU A 238 15.43 -3.70 -8.59
CA LEU A 238 16.30 -3.96 -9.74
C LEU A 238 17.22 -5.17 -9.51
N SER A 239 17.77 -5.33 -8.30
CA SER A 239 18.65 -6.45 -7.93
C SER A 239 17.98 -7.83 -8.04
N LEU A 240 16.65 -7.90 -8.09
CA LEU A 240 15.88 -9.13 -8.28
C LEU A 240 15.70 -9.54 -9.76
N LYS A 241 16.19 -8.76 -10.73
CA LYS A 241 16.09 -9.04 -12.18
C LYS A 241 17.40 -9.48 -12.85
N SER A 242 18.51 -9.61 -12.13
CA SER A 242 19.84 -9.87 -12.71
C SER A 242 20.32 -11.33 -12.69
N VAL A 243 19.50 -12.29 -12.25
CA VAL A 243 19.84 -13.73 -12.31
C VAL A 243 19.19 -14.37 -13.54
N ILE A 244 19.71 -14.05 -14.72
CA ILE A 244 19.48 -14.79 -15.97
C ILE A 244 20.85 -15.33 -16.42
N PRO A 245 21.12 -16.65 -16.34
CA PRO A 245 22.30 -17.22 -16.95
C PRO A 245 22.14 -17.20 -18.48
N THR A 246 22.93 -16.38 -19.17
CA THR A 246 22.97 -16.38 -20.64
C THR A 246 23.66 -17.64 -21.15
N PRO A 247 23.10 -18.35 -22.14
CA PRO A 247 23.84 -19.41 -22.84
C PRO A 247 25.02 -18.78 -23.60
N GLY A 248 26.22 -19.33 -23.39
CA GLY A 248 27.46 -18.87 -24.01
C GLY A 248 28.31 -20.08 -24.43
N ASP A 249 28.81 -20.05 -25.66
CA ASP A 249 29.21 -21.23 -26.40
C ASP A 249 30.70 -21.59 -26.29
N SER A 250 31.10 -22.67 -26.97
CA SER A 250 32.48 -23.06 -27.34
C SER A 250 33.36 -23.71 -26.25
N SER A 251 34.31 -24.61 -26.57
CA SER A 251 34.44 -25.48 -27.76
C SER A 251 35.48 -26.60 -27.53
N THR A 252 35.40 -27.67 -28.34
CA THR A 252 36.49 -28.62 -28.69
C THR A 252 37.47 -29.10 -27.61
N SER A 253 37.45 -30.41 -27.33
CA SER A 253 38.69 -31.19 -27.15
C SER A 253 38.56 -32.55 -27.85
N LYS A 254 39.68 -33.08 -28.33
CA LYS A 254 39.77 -34.40 -28.96
C LYS A 254 40.03 -35.47 -27.88
N ILE A 255 39.51 -36.67 -28.10
CA ILE A 255 40.28 -37.87 -28.49
C ILE A 255 39.32 -38.82 -29.22
#